data_AF-A0A7Y4X9T5-F1
#
_entry.id   AF-A0A7Y4X9T5-F1
#
_cell.length_a   1.000
_cell.length_b   1.000
_cell.length_c   1.000
_cell.angle_alpha   90.00
_cell.angle_beta   90.00
_cell.angle_gamma   90.00
#
_symmetry.space_group_name_H-M   'P 1'
#
loop_
_entity.id
_entity.type
_entity.pdbx_description
1 polymer ?
#
loop_
_entity_poly.entity_id
_entity_poly.type
_entity_poly.pdbx_seq_one_letter_code
_entity_poly.pdbx_strand_id
1 'polypeptide(L)'
;SERDDTPAPSVALINQTLARSLWPNENPLGKRLTWKEGPDTKFTAEVIGMTRDIKGRDLFARADAMLYLPLLQYYQPRTVLHLRAGVAPEKLTSALRQTVSALDRHLPLNDIKPLNEHLRATLTPQRLLASLITSFGLLALLLAGVGLYGLLAYTVAQRAPEIGLRMALGAGRRDVLALVIKQGFKLAVIGVLIGLGGALAVTRLLKTLLYGVSPTDPLTFAIIPALLLLVALLACWIPARRATKVDPLIVLCCE
;
A
#
# COMPACT_ATOMS: atom_id res chain seq x y z
N SER A 1 16.11 20.55 35.83
CA SER A 1 16.71 20.97 34.55
C SER A 1 17.67 22.11 34.82
N GLU A 2 18.80 21.83 35.49
CA GLU A 2 19.70 22.87 36.05
C GLU A 2 21.17 22.42 35.98
N ARG A 3 21.58 21.74 34.91
CA ARG A 3 23.00 21.33 34.70
C ARG A 3 23.50 21.62 33.28
N ASP A 4 22.99 22.67 32.64
CA ASP A 4 23.39 23.03 31.27
C ASP A 4 24.40 24.20 31.19
N ASP A 5 24.87 24.77 32.31
CA ASP A 5 25.76 25.96 32.34
C ASP A 5 27.21 25.66 32.80
N THR A 6 27.80 24.53 32.42
CA THR A 6 29.25 24.25 32.65
C THR A 6 29.77 23.47 31.44
N PRO A 7 31.10 23.32 31.17
CA PRO A 7 31.57 22.52 30.05
C PRO A 7 31.30 21.04 30.35
N ALA A 8 30.04 20.66 30.21
CA ALA A 8 29.52 19.35 30.43
C ALA A 8 30.11 18.45 29.33
N PRO A 9 30.49 17.20 29.67
CA PRO A 9 30.91 16.26 28.66
C PRO A 9 29.83 16.14 27.59
N SER A 10 30.22 16.19 26.32
CA SER A 10 29.28 15.99 25.22
C SER A 10 28.64 14.62 25.34
N VAL A 11 27.31 14.56 25.42
CA VAL A 11 26.56 13.31 25.61
C VAL A 11 25.64 13.03 24.43
N ALA A 12 25.39 11.76 24.17
CA ALA A 12 24.51 11.29 23.12
C ALA A 12 23.58 10.17 23.58
N LEU A 13 22.38 10.15 23.01
CA LEU A 13 21.49 8.99 23.03
C LEU A 13 21.51 8.35 21.64
N ILE A 14 21.53 7.02 21.58
CA ILE A 14 21.51 6.28 20.32
C ILE A 14 20.28 5.39 20.23
N ASN A 15 19.83 5.03 19.03
CA ASN A 15 18.82 3.99 18.89
C ASN A 15 19.42 2.58 18.88
N GLN A 16 18.57 1.56 18.98
CA GLN A 16 18.98 0.16 18.98
C GLN A 16 19.67 -0.26 17.67
N THR A 17 19.24 0.26 16.52
CA THR A 17 19.92 -0.04 15.25
C THR A 17 21.36 0.44 15.25
N LEU A 18 21.62 1.69 15.67
CA LEU A 18 22.98 2.23 15.73
C LEU A 18 23.83 1.45 16.74
N ALA A 19 23.27 1.11 17.91
CA ALA A 19 23.96 0.31 18.91
C ALA A 19 24.40 -1.06 18.36
N ARG A 20 23.48 -1.80 17.72
CA ARG A 20 23.78 -3.11 17.13
C ARG A 20 24.80 -3.04 15.99
N SER A 21 24.83 -1.93 15.24
CA SER A 21 25.75 -1.76 14.11
C SER A 21 27.18 -1.47 14.56
N LEU A 22 27.36 -0.66 15.61
CA LEU A 22 28.69 -0.24 16.07
C LEU A 22 29.26 -1.16 17.14
N TRP A 23 28.40 -1.76 17.96
CA TRP A 23 28.79 -2.61 19.08
C TRP A 23 27.94 -3.88 19.12
N PRO A 24 28.12 -4.80 18.16
CA PRO A 24 27.40 -6.07 18.16
C PRO A 24 27.74 -6.86 19.44
N ASN A 25 26.70 -7.23 20.19
CA ASN A 25 26.76 -7.99 21.45
C ASN A 25 27.50 -7.31 22.61
N GLU A 26 27.77 -6.01 22.54
CA GLU A 26 28.41 -5.25 23.61
C GLU A 26 27.46 -4.18 24.17
N ASN A 27 27.68 -3.79 25.43
CA ASN A 27 26.94 -2.68 26.03
C ASN A 27 27.47 -1.34 25.46
N PRO A 28 26.63 -0.54 24.79
CA PRO A 28 27.06 0.74 24.20
C PRO A 28 27.19 1.87 25.24
N LEU A 29 26.65 1.71 26.45
CA LEU A 29 26.68 2.74 27.48
C LEU A 29 28.11 3.04 27.95
N GLY A 30 28.45 4.32 28.08
CA GLY A 30 29.78 4.82 28.46
C GLY A 30 30.81 4.82 27.33
N LYS A 31 30.46 4.31 26.14
CA LYS A 31 31.36 4.35 24.97
C LYS A 31 31.32 5.73 24.32
N ARG A 32 32.42 6.10 23.67
CA ARG A 32 32.57 7.39 22.96
C ARG A 32 32.43 7.21 21.45
N LEU A 33 31.68 8.11 20.84
CA LEU A 33 31.49 8.24 19.40
C LEU A 33 32.24 9.47 18.94
N THR A 34 33.06 9.35 17.89
CA THR A 34 33.74 10.47 17.26
C THR A 34 33.40 10.51 15.78
N TRP A 35 32.94 11.64 15.29
CA TRP A 35 32.69 11.86 13.86
C TRP A 35 33.27 13.20 13.40
N LYS A 36 33.48 13.31 12.09
CA LYS A 36 33.92 14.56 11.46
C LYS A 36 32.73 15.49 11.27
N GLU A 37 32.87 16.74 11.70
CA GLU A 37 31.86 17.79 11.51
C GLU A 37 32.25 18.77 10.40
N GLY A 38 33.56 18.90 10.14
CA GLY A 38 34.12 19.71 9.06
C GLY A 38 35.46 19.17 8.58
N PRO A 39 36.20 19.92 7.74
CA PRO A 39 37.50 19.50 7.22
C PRO A 39 38.49 19.11 8.33
N ASP A 40 38.53 19.90 9.41
CA ASP A 40 39.47 19.74 10.53
C ASP A 40 38.82 19.61 11.92
N THR A 41 37.48 19.61 12.01
CA THR A 41 36.76 19.51 13.29
C THR A 41 36.20 18.11 13.52
N LYS A 42 36.48 17.56 14.70
CA LYS A 42 35.93 16.29 15.18
C LYS A 42 35.08 16.55 16.41
N PHE A 43 33.87 16.01 16.40
CA PHE A 43 33.00 16.03 17.57
C PHE A 43 33.04 14.66 18.25
N THR A 44 33.18 14.64 19.57
CA THR A 44 33.18 13.40 20.37
C THR A 44 32.09 13.46 21.41
N ALA A 45 31.24 12.43 21.50
CA ALA A 45 30.18 12.33 22.49
C ALA A 45 30.18 10.97 23.19
N GLU A 46 29.84 10.95 24.48
CA GLU A 46 29.65 9.74 25.26
C GLU A 46 28.20 9.25 25.20
N VAL A 47 28.00 7.96 24.97
CA VAL A 47 26.68 7.34 24.93
C VAL A 47 26.16 7.12 26.34
N ILE A 48 25.14 7.88 26.73
CA ILE A 48 24.55 7.81 28.08
C ILE A 48 23.24 7.03 28.13
N GLY A 49 22.68 6.67 26.98
CA GLY A 49 21.39 6.00 26.92
C GLY A 49 21.00 5.52 25.53
N MET A 50 19.97 4.66 25.51
CA MET A 50 19.46 4.06 24.29
C MET A 50 17.95 4.28 24.16
N THR A 51 17.51 4.68 22.97
CA THR A 51 16.10 4.83 22.61
C THR A 51 15.64 3.64 21.77
N ARG A 52 14.31 3.43 21.71
CA ARG A 52 13.73 2.46 20.78
C ARG A 52 13.87 2.96 19.35
N ASP A 53 13.94 2.02 18.41
CA ASP A 53 13.99 2.34 16.99
C ASP A 53 12.73 3.08 16.54
N ILE A 54 12.91 4.20 15.86
CA ILE A 54 11.83 5.00 15.26
C ILE A 54 12.04 5.00 13.75
N LYS A 55 10.95 4.80 13.00
CA LYS A 55 10.97 4.91 11.54
C LYS A 55 10.90 6.40 11.15
N GLY A 56 12.05 6.96 10.79
CA GLY A 56 12.20 8.40 10.52
C GLY A 56 11.93 8.77 9.07
N ARG A 57 12.84 8.40 8.16
CA ARG A 57 12.78 8.81 6.74
C ARG A 57 11.90 7.93 5.87
N ASP A 58 11.89 6.63 6.14
CA ASP A 58 11.09 5.67 5.38
C ASP A 58 10.35 4.76 6.36
N LEU A 59 9.02 4.73 6.24
CA LEU A 59 8.14 3.90 7.05
C LEU A 59 8.27 2.40 6.68
N PHE A 60 8.86 2.10 5.52
CA PHE A 60 8.98 0.75 4.99
C PHE A 60 10.42 0.20 5.08
N ALA A 61 11.44 1.06 5.20
CA ALA A 61 12.81 0.62 5.43
C ALA A 61 13.06 0.13 6.87
N ARG A 62 14.23 -0.53 7.07
CA ARG A 62 14.77 -0.76 8.41
C ARG A 62 14.95 0.59 9.12
N ALA A 63 14.75 0.62 10.43
CA ALA A 63 14.92 1.84 11.19
C ALA A 63 16.34 2.39 11.01
N ASP A 64 16.45 3.65 10.59
CA ASP A 64 17.73 4.33 10.39
C ASP A 64 18.56 4.30 11.69
N ALA A 65 19.88 4.26 11.54
CA ALA A 65 20.77 4.51 12.66
C ALA A 65 20.66 5.99 13.06
N MET A 66 20.23 6.25 14.30
CA MET A 66 19.93 7.59 14.81
C MET A 66 20.75 7.94 16.04
N LEU A 67 21.23 9.17 16.05
CA LEU A 67 21.98 9.81 17.13
C LEU A 67 21.18 11.04 17.58
N TYR A 68 20.90 11.14 18.88
CA TYR A 68 20.23 12.28 19.50
C TYR A 68 21.23 13.02 20.38
N LEU A 69 21.42 14.31 20.11
CA LEU A 69 22.34 15.18 20.81
C LEU A 69 21.58 16.34 21.46
N PRO A 70 21.98 16.81 22.64
CA PRO A 70 21.43 18.02 23.22
C PRO A 70 21.67 19.23 22.30
N LEU A 71 20.62 19.98 21.97
CA LEU A 71 20.70 21.13 21.06
C LEU A 71 21.68 22.20 21.54
N LEU A 72 21.81 22.38 22.86
CA LEU A 72 22.74 23.34 23.46
C LEU A 72 24.21 22.93 23.30
N GLN A 73 24.49 21.63 23.15
CA GLN A 73 25.85 21.11 22.93
C GLN A 73 26.18 20.97 21.44
N TYR A 74 25.16 20.73 20.61
CA TYR A 74 25.29 20.56 19.17
C TYR A 74 24.25 21.41 18.45
N TYR A 75 24.56 22.70 18.28
CA TYR A 75 23.63 23.65 17.70
C TYR A 75 23.49 23.45 16.19
N GLN A 76 22.25 23.24 15.73
CA GLN A 76 21.91 23.25 14.31
C GLN A 76 21.00 24.43 13.98
N PRO A 77 21.37 25.28 12.99
CA PRO A 77 20.59 26.47 12.65
C PRO A 77 19.22 26.15 12.04
N ARG A 78 18.99 24.91 11.58
CA ARG A 78 17.67 24.43 11.13
C ARG A 78 17.16 23.37 12.11
N THR A 79 16.39 23.82 13.09
CA THR A 79 15.75 22.94 14.08
C THR A 79 14.24 23.03 13.96
N VAL A 80 13.56 21.88 14.05
CA VAL A 80 12.09 21.81 14.14
C VAL A 80 11.71 21.64 15.60
N LEU A 81 10.82 22.50 16.08
CA LEU A 81 10.27 22.39 17.43
C LEU A 81 9.04 21.48 17.41
N HIS A 82 9.11 20.36 18.13
CA HIS A 82 7.97 19.49 18.33
C HIS A 82 7.26 19.83 19.65
N LEU A 83 5.96 20.10 19.56
CA LEU A 83 5.13 20.44 20.71
C LEU A 83 4.09 19.34 20.94
N ARG A 84 3.99 18.88 22.19
CA ARG A 84 2.91 17.98 22.62
C ARG A 84 1.91 18.79 23.44
N ALA A 85 0.65 18.76 23.03
CA ALA A 85 -0.42 19.47 23.72
C ALA A 85 -1.68 18.61 23.79
N GLY A 86 -2.46 18.79 24.86
CA GLY A 86 -3.74 18.10 25.06
C GLY A 86 -4.94 18.80 24.43
N VAL A 87 -4.72 19.91 23.72
CA VAL A 87 -5.76 20.72 23.07
C VAL A 87 -5.63 20.65 21.55
N ALA A 88 -6.71 20.99 20.84
CA ALA A 88 -6.76 20.94 19.38
C ALA A 88 -5.64 21.79 18.73
N PRO A 89 -4.94 21.28 17.71
CA PRO A 89 -3.84 21.98 17.04
C PRO A 89 -4.21 23.37 16.53
N GLU A 90 -5.46 23.58 16.07
CA GLU A 90 -5.91 24.88 15.55
C GLU A 90 -5.98 25.96 16.63
N LYS A 91 -6.15 25.57 17.90
CA LYS A 91 -6.17 26.51 19.03
C LYS A 91 -4.77 26.88 19.53
N LEU A 92 -3.76 26.07 19.19
CA LEU A 92 -2.36 26.31 19.59
C LEU A 92 -1.62 27.18 18.58
N THR A 93 -1.93 27.04 17.29
CA THR A 93 -1.25 27.76 16.20
C THR A 93 -1.32 29.29 16.38
N SER A 94 -2.48 29.83 16.75
CA SER A 94 -2.66 31.27 16.98
C SER A 94 -1.89 31.76 18.21
N ALA A 95 -2.00 31.04 19.34
CA ALA A 95 -1.27 31.34 20.57
C ALA A 95 0.24 31.29 20.36
N LEU A 96 0.74 30.24 19.70
CA LEU A 96 2.17 30.08 19.38
C LEU A 96 2.67 31.21 18.48
N ARG A 97 1.88 31.58 17.46
CA ARG A 97 2.24 32.70 16.58
C ARG A 97 2.39 34.00 17.35
N GLN A 98 1.46 34.27 18.27
CA GLN A 98 1.50 35.47 19.09
C GLN A 98 2.72 35.47 20.01
N THR A 99 3.00 34.37 20.71
CA THR A 99 4.16 34.26 21.61
C THR A 99 5.50 34.40 20.87
N VAL A 100 5.67 33.73 19.73
CA VAL A 100 6.92 33.83 18.97
C VAL A 100 7.09 35.22 18.35
N SER A 101 6.01 35.82 17.85
CA SER A 101 6.07 37.19 17.31
C SER A 101 6.41 38.25 18.35
N ALA A 102 6.12 37.98 19.64
CA ALA A 102 6.50 38.82 20.76
C ALA A 102 7.97 38.65 21.14
N LEU A 103 8.55 37.47 20.93
CA LEU A 103 9.98 37.21 21.14
C LEU A 103 10.82 37.82 20.02
N ASP A 104 10.45 37.57 18.78
CA ASP A 104 11.13 38.13 17.61
C ASP A 104 10.17 38.16 16.41
N ARG A 105 9.95 39.36 15.87
CA ARG A 105 9.04 39.60 14.75
C ARG A 105 9.65 39.18 13.41
N HIS A 106 10.95 38.97 13.34
CA HIS A 106 11.68 38.55 12.14
C HIS A 106 11.83 37.03 12.02
N LEU A 107 11.42 36.26 13.03
CA LEU A 107 11.49 34.80 13.01
C LEU A 107 10.33 34.22 12.16
N PRO A 108 10.62 33.61 10.99
CA PRO A 108 9.57 33.06 10.15
C PRO A 108 9.02 31.78 10.77
N LEU A 109 7.82 31.87 11.34
CA LEU A 109 7.03 30.70 11.73
C LEU A 109 6.45 30.02 10.48
N ASN A 110 7.31 29.26 9.82
CA ASN A 110 6.92 28.48 8.66
C ASN A 110 6.37 27.11 9.10
N ASP A 111 5.26 26.70 8.47
CA ASP A 111 4.78 25.33 8.46
C ASP A 111 4.37 24.71 9.81
N ILE A 112 3.58 25.44 10.61
CA ILE A 112 2.91 24.86 11.79
C ILE A 112 1.84 23.88 11.31
N LYS A 113 2.16 22.59 11.30
CA LYS A 113 1.26 21.52 10.90
C LYS A 113 1.12 20.48 12.02
N PRO A 114 -0.10 19.98 12.29
CA PRO A 114 -0.26 18.83 13.16
C PRO A 114 0.49 17.63 12.57
N LEU A 115 1.14 16.85 13.43
CA LEU A 115 1.96 15.70 13.02
C LEU A 115 1.17 14.71 12.15
N ASN A 116 -0.11 14.53 12.45
CA ASN A 116 -1.07 13.72 11.72
C ASN A 116 -1.32 14.22 10.29
N GLU A 117 -1.28 15.52 10.02
CA GLU A 117 -1.37 16.05 8.66
C GLU A 117 -0.06 15.85 7.90
N HIS A 118 1.08 16.04 8.58
CA HIS A 118 2.40 15.73 8.01
C HIS A 118 2.50 14.26 7.60
N LEU A 119 2.07 13.34 8.46
CA LEU A 119 2.01 11.90 8.16
C LEU A 119 1.07 11.57 6.99
N ARG A 120 -0.09 12.26 6.88
CA ARG A 120 -1.01 12.09 5.74
C ARG A 120 -0.37 12.58 4.43
N ALA A 121 0.34 13.70 4.47
CA ALA A 121 1.04 14.26 3.31
C ALA A 121 2.11 13.29 2.79
N THR A 122 2.86 12.62 3.67
CA THR A 122 3.85 11.59 3.32
C THR A 122 3.25 10.41 2.55
N LEU A 123 1.96 10.10 2.75
CA LEU A 123 1.26 8.99 2.09
C LEU A 123 0.53 9.39 0.79
N THR A 124 0.52 10.69 0.42
CA THR A 124 -0.19 11.19 -0.76
C THR A 124 0.26 10.54 -2.07
N PRO A 125 1.56 10.40 -2.36
CA PRO A 125 2.02 9.77 -3.61
C PRO A 125 1.56 8.32 -3.74
N GLN A 126 1.52 7.60 -2.61
CA GLN A 126 1.10 6.19 -2.56
C GLN A 126 -0.40 6.07 -2.85
N ARG A 127 -1.23 6.99 -2.35
CA ARG A 127 -2.67 7.01 -2.64
C ARG A 127 -2.95 7.27 -4.12
N LEU A 128 -2.20 8.17 -4.75
CA LEU A 128 -2.32 8.44 -6.19
C LEU A 128 -2.00 7.18 -7.01
N LEU A 129 -0.88 6.53 -6.72
CA LEU A 129 -0.51 5.27 -7.37
C LEU A 129 -1.56 4.18 -7.14
N ALA A 130 -2.04 4.02 -5.90
CA ALA A 130 -3.09 3.07 -5.57
C ALA A 130 -4.38 3.36 -6.35
N SER A 131 -4.80 4.62 -6.47
CA SER A 131 -5.98 4.98 -7.26
C SER A 131 -5.80 4.68 -8.75
N LEU A 132 -4.62 4.92 -9.32
CA LEU A 132 -4.31 4.61 -10.71
C LEU A 132 -4.36 3.11 -10.95
N ILE A 133 -3.68 2.32 -10.12
CA ILE A 133 -3.69 0.84 -10.21
C ILE A 133 -5.11 0.30 -10.06
N THR A 134 -5.90 0.84 -9.11
CA THR A 134 -7.29 0.45 -8.92
C THR A 134 -8.14 0.76 -10.16
N SER A 135 -7.93 1.94 -10.77
CA SER A 135 -8.64 2.33 -12.00
C SER A 135 -8.29 1.41 -13.18
N PHE A 136 -7.02 1.06 -13.36
CA PHE A 136 -6.59 0.09 -14.38
C PHE A 136 -7.13 -1.30 -14.10
N GLY A 137 -7.17 -1.74 -12.84
CA GLY A 137 -7.77 -3.00 -12.44
C GLY A 137 -9.26 -3.07 -12.78
N LEU A 138 -10.00 -1.97 -12.55
CA LEU A 138 -11.41 -1.87 -12.92
C LEU A 138 -11.62 -1.94 -14.44
N LEU A 139 -10.79 -1.22 -15.21
CA LEU A 139 -10.83 -1.25 -16.68
C LEU A 139 -10.50 -2.65 -17.22
N ALA A 140 -9.46 -3.29 -16.71
CA ALA A 140 -9.09 -4.65 -17.09
C ALA A 140 -10.21 -5.64 -16.78
N LEU A 141 -10.89 -5.49 -15.64
CA LEU A 141 -12.03 -6.31 -15.27
C LEU A 141 -13.22 -6.14 -16.23
N LEU A 142 -13.53 -4.90 -16.61
CA LEU A 142 -14.57 -4.61 -17.60
C LEU A 142 -14.21 -5.22 -18.97
N LEU A 143 -12.97 -5.02 -19.43
CA LEU A 143 -12.49 -5.55 -20.70
C LEU A 143 -12.55 -7.09 -20.72
N ALA A 144 -12.15 -7.74 -19.63
CA ALA A 144 -12.24 -9.18 -19.47
C ALA A 144 -13.71 -9.66 -19.50
N GLY A 145 -14.61 -8.94 -18.84
CA GLY A 145 -16.05 -9.24 -18.86
C GLY A 145 -16.66 -9.13 -20.27
N VAL A 146 -16.31 -8.07 -21.01
CA VAL A 146 -16.74 -7.88 -22.41
C VAL A 146 -16.19 -8.98 -23.31
N GLY A 147 -14.91 -9.34 -23.16
CA GLY A 147 -14.28 -10.42 -23.93
C GLY A 147 -14.93 -11.79 -23.66
N LEU A 148 -15.21 -12.10 -22.40
CA LEU A 148 -15.90 -13.33 -22.01
C LEU A 148 -17.32 -13.37 -22.59
N TYR A 149 -18.06 -12.26 -22.53
CA TYR A 149 -19.38 -12.13 -23.14
C TYR A 149 -19.32 -12.37 -24.65
N GLY A 150 -18.38 -11.73 -25.36
CA GLY A 150 -18.22 -11.89 -26.80
C GLY A 150 -17.90 -13.33 -27.21
N LEU A 151 -16.96 -13.97 -26.51
CA LEU A 151 -16.59 -15.36 -26.74
C LEU A 151 -17.77 -16.32 -26.48
N LEU A 152 -18.50 -16.12 -25.39
CA LEU A 152 -19.66 -16.96 -25.06
C LEU A 152 -20.83 -16.72 -26.01
N ALA A 153 -21.12 -15.48 -26.38
CA ALA A 153 -22.15 -15.16 -27.36
C ALA A 153 -21.84 -15.79 -28.72
N TYR A 154 -20.58 -15.74 -29.15
CA TYR A 154 -20.13 -16.37 -30.39
C TYR A 154 -20.26 -17.89 -30.34
N THR A 155 -19.77 -18.54 -29.27
CA THR A 155 -19.84 -20.00 -29.14
C THR A 155 -21.27 -20.53 -29.02
N VAL A 156 -22.16 -19.77 -28.35
CA VAL A 156 -23.59 -20.08 -28.30
C VAL A 156 -24.23 -19.94 -29.69
N ALA A 157 -23.94 -18.86 -30.43
CA ALA A 157 -24.47 -18.67 -31.77
C ALA A 157 -24.05 -19.81 -32.72
N GLN A 158 -22.79 -20.25 -32.63
CA GLN A 158 -22.26 -21.34 -33.45
C GLN A 158 -22.89 -22.71 -33.10
N ARG A 159 -23.35 -22.89 -31.85
CA ARG A 159 -24.01 -24.12 -31.37
C ARG A 159 -25.54 -24.00 -31.35
N ALA A 160 -26.12 -22.90 -31.83
CA ALA A 160 -27.55 -22.69 -31.84
C ALA A 160 -28.35 -23.81 -32.54
N PRO A 161 -27.88 -24.41 -33.66
CA PRO A 161 -28.59 -25.53 -34.30
C PRO A 161 -28.67 -26.79 -33.43
N GLU A 162 -27.55 -27.17 -32.78
CA GLU A 162 -27.51 -28.32 -31.87
C GLU A 162 -28.37 -28.10 -30.62
N ILE A 163 -28.36 -26.88 -30.10
CA ILE A 163 -29.17 -26.46 -28.94
C ILE A 163 -30.65 -26.50 -29.31
N GLY A 164 -31.01 -26.01 -30.50
CA GLY A 164 -32.37 -26.05 -31.05
C GLY A 164 -32.88 -27.49 -31.21
N LEU A 165 -32.05 -28.37 -31.79
CA LEU A 165 -32.38 -29.80 -31.95
C LEU A 165 -32.59 -30.49 -30.59
N ARG A 166 -31.72 -30.24 -29.60
CA ARG A 166 -31.88 -30.78 -28.24
C ARG A 166 -33.15 -30.28 -27.57
N MET A 167 -33.49 -28.99 -27.70
CA MET A 167 -34.74 -28.46 -27.16
C MET A 167 -35.97 -29.05 -27.86
N ALA A 168 -35.91 -29.28 -29.18
CA ALA A 168 -36.97 -29.95 -29.93
C ALA A 168 -37.16 -31.43 -29.49
N LEU A 169 -36.07 -32.09 -29.09
CA LEU A 169 -36.08 -33.44 -28.50
C LEU A 169 -36.47 -33.47 -27.01
N GLY A 170 -36.87 -32.33 -26.43
CA GLY A 170 -37.38 -32.25 -25.05
C GLY A 170 -36.33 -31.93 -23.98
N ALA A 171 -35.10 -31.56 -24.35
CA ALA A 171 -34.10 -31.15 -23.38
C ALA A 171 -34.53 -29.85 -22.64
N GLY A 172 -34.37 -29.83 -21.32
CA GLY A 172 -34.77 -28.69 -20.51
C GLY A 172 -33.89 -27.47 -20.76
N ARG A 173 -34.50 -26.28 -20.79
CA ARG A 173 -33.78 -24.97 -20.85
C ARG A 173 -32.69 -24.84 -19.78
N ARG A 174 -32.84 -25.53 -18.64
CA ARG A 174 -31.87 -25.55 -17.54
C ARG A 174 -30.59 -26.31 -17.90
N ASP A 175 -30.66 -27.36 -18.71
CA ASP A 175 -29.50 -28.17 -19.09
C ASP A 175 -28.58 -27.41 -20.05
N VAL A 176 -29.19 -26.68 -21.00
CA VAL A 176 -28.48 -25.78 -21.92
C VAL A 176 -27.82 -24.63 -21.14
N LEU A 177 -28.55 -24.02 -20.19
CA LEU A 177 -28.03 -22.96 -19.34
C LEU A 177 -26.83 -23.44 -18.51
N ALA A 178 -26.95 -24.61 -17.87
CA ALA A 178 -25.89 -25.21 -17.05
C ALA A 178 -24.65 -25.54 -17.87
N LEU A 179 -24.81 -26.03 -19.10
CA LEU A 179 -23.70 -26.33 -20.01
C LEU A 179 -22.88 -25.07 -20.33
N VAL A 180 -23.55 -24.00 -20.76
CA VAL A 180 -22.90 -22.74 -21.15
C VAL A 180 -22.21 -22.09 -19.95
N ILE A 181 -22.89 -22.04 -18.79
CA ILE A 181 -22.30 -21.49 -17.55
C ILE A 181 -21.08 -22.31 -17.12
N LYS A 182 -21.16 -23.65 -17.14
CA LYS A 182 -20.04 -24.52 -16.75
C LYS A 182 -18.83 -24.34 -17.64
N GLN A 183 -19.05 -24.12 -18.94
CA GLN A 183 -17.97 -23.92 -19.92
C GLN A 183 -17.27 -22.57 -19.71
N GLY A 184 -18.03 -21.49 -19.53
CA GLY A 184 -17.49 -20.16 -19.23
C GLY A 184 -16.81 -20.10 -17.85
N PHE A 185 -17.43 -20.71 -16.84
CA PHE A 185 -16.89 -20.77 -15.48
C PHE A 185 -15.59 -21.57 -15.40
N LYS A 186 -15.46 -22.68 -16.15
CA LYS A 186 -14.20 -23.44 -16.24
C LYS A 186 -13.07 -22.58 -16.79
N LEU A 187 -13.34 -21.79 -17.84
CA LEU A 187 -12.37 -20.87 -18.41
C LEU A 187 -11.93 -19.81 -17.39
N ALA A 188 -12.89 -19.24 -16.66
CA ALA A 188 -12.64 -18.25 -15.61
C ALA A 188 -11.78 -18.82 -14.47
N VAL A 189 -12.08 -20.03 -13.98
CA VAL A 189 -11.29 -20.70 -12.93
C VAL A 189 -9.85 -20.93 -13.37
N ILE A 190 -9.62 -21.40 -14.61
CA ILE A 190 -8.27 -21.59 -15.14
C ILE A 190 -7.52 -20.25 -15.21
N GLY A 191 -8.17 -19.20 -15.73
CA GLY A 191 -7.60 -17.86 -15.79
C GLY A 191 -7.23 -17.31 -14.41
N VAL A 192 -8.10 -17.50 -13.41
CA VAL A 192 -7.87 -17.10 -12.02
C VAL A 192 -6.67 -17.84 -11.42
N LEU A 193 -6.56 -19.16 -11.63
CA LEU A 193 -5.43 -19.95 -11.13
C LEU A 193 -4.09 -19.51 -11.75
N ILE A 194 -4.07 -19.28 -13.07
CA ILE A 194 -2.89 -18.77 -13.77
C ILE A 194 -2.54 -17.37 -13.26
N GLY A 195 -3.52 -16.50 -13.11
CA GLY A 195 -3.35 -15.13 -12.59
C GLY A 195 -2.82 -15.12 -11.15
N LEU A 196 -3.31 -15.99 -10.27
CA LEU A 196 -2.79 -16.18 -8.92
C LEU A 196 -1.32 -16.61 -8.92
N GLY A 197 -0.97 -17.58 -9.76
CA GLY A 197 0.42 -18.04 -9.92
C GLY A 197 1.34 -16.91 -10.39
N GLY A 198 0.92 -16.14 -11.40
CA GLY A 198 1.64 -14.98 -11.90
C GLY A 198 1.78 -13.87 -10.86
N ALA A 199 0.70 -13.55 -10.14
CA ALA A 199 0.70 -12.57 -9.06
C ALA A 199 1.71 -12.95 -7.97
N LEU A 200 1.67 -14.19 -7.49
CA LEU A 200 2.63 -14.69 -6.49
C LEU A 200 4.08 -14.59 -6.98
N ALA A 201 4.34 -14.91 -8.26
CA ALA A 201 5.67 -14.81 -8.84
C ALA A 201 6.19 -13.36 -8.87
N VAL A 202 5.36 -12.42 -9.37
CA VAL A 202 5.70 -11.00 -9.43
C VAL A 202 5.88 -10.42 -8.03
N THR A 203 4.97 -10.74 -7.11
CA THR A 203 5.04 -10.34 -5.71
C THR A 203 6.33 -10.82 -5.04
N ARG A 204 6.77 -12.04 -5.34
CA ARG A 204 8.04 -12.59 -4.82
C ARG A 204 9.25 -11.86 -5.39
N LEU A 205 9.23 -11.49 -6.68
CA LEU A 205 10.26 -10.69 -7.33
C LEU A 205 10.31 -9.25 -6.78
N LEU A 206 9.14 -8.65 -6.51
CA LEU A 206 9.05 -7.32 -5.92
C LEU A 206 9.57 -7.29 -4.48
N LYS A 207 9.36 -8.36 -3.71
CA LYS A 207 9.92 -8.49 -2.35
C LYS A 207 11.45 -8.43 -2.35
N THR A 208 12.11 -8.90 -3.41
CA THR A 208 13.58 -8.81 -3.52
C THR A 208 14.08 -7.42 -3.91
N LEU A 209 13.21 -6.57 -4.47
CA LEU A 209 13.55 -5.22 -4.94
C LEU A 209 13.10 -4.12 -3.95
N LEU A 210 11.97 -4.30 -3.24
CA LEU A 210 11.44 -3.38 -2.24
C LEU A 210 11.54 -4.01 -0.84
N TYR A 211 12.37 -3.41 0.03
CA TYR A 211 12.44 -3.77 1.44
C TYR A 211 11.15 -3.36 2.17
N GLY A 212 10.54 -4.29 2.91
CA GLY A 212 9.58 -3.99 3.98
C GLY A 212 8.10 -3.90 3.61
N VAL A 213 7.71 -4.23 2.38
CA VAL A 213 6.28 -4.47 2.07
C VAL A 213 5.99 -5.93 2.42
N SER A 214 5.06 -6.18 3.36
CA SER A 214 4.56 -7.54 3.61
C SER A 214 3.66 -7.93 2.44
N PRO A 215 4.09 -8.76 1.48
CA PRO A 215 3.50 -8.73 0.14
C PRO A 215 2.24 -9.59 -0.04
N THR A 216 1.89 -10.35 0.99
CA THR A 216 0.90 -11.41 0.91
C THR A 216 -0.11 -11.24 2.04
N ASP A 217 -1.05 -10.33 1.84
CA ASP A 217 -2.25 -10.31 2.65
C ASP A 217 -3.18 -11.44 2.18
N PRO A 218 -3.40 -12.50 2.99
CA PRO A 218 -4.23 -13.64 2.60
C PRO A 218 -5.66 -13.22 2.25
N LEU A 219 -6.15 -12.15 2.89
CA LEU A 219 -7.49 -11.63 2.66
C LEU A 219 -7.63 -11.11 1.22
N THR A 220 -6.65 -10.33 0.76
CA THR A 220 -6.60 -9.81 -0.61
C THR A 220 -6.52 -10.92 -1.65
N PHE A 221 -5.71 -11.95 -1.39
CA PHE A 221 -5.59 -13.14 -2.25
C PHE A 221 -6.84 -14.04 -2.25
N ALA A 222 -7.75 -13.88 -1.29
CA ALA A 222 -9.03 -14.59 -1.28
C ALA A 222 -10.15 -13.77 -1.93
N ILE A 223 -10.24 -12.48 -1.59
CA ILE A 223 -11.32 -11.57 -2.03
C ILE A 223 -11.24 -11.31 -3.53
N ILE A 224 -10.04 -11.05 -4.08
CA ILE A 224 -9.89 -10.70 -5.49
C ILE A 224 -10.33 -11.86 -6.39
N PRO A 225 -9.84 -13.11 -6.23
CA PRO A 225 -10.33 -14.25 -6.99
C PRO A 225 -11.83 -14.48 -6.87
N ALA A 226 -12.40 -14.35 -5.66
CA ALA A 226 -13.83 -14.50 -5.45
C ALA A 226 -14.64 -13.45 -6.22
N LEU A 227 -14.18 -12.20 -6.22
CA LEU A 227 -14.78 -11.11 -6.99
C LEU A 227 -14.69 -11.38 -8.50
N LEU A 228 -13.53 -11.82 -9.00
CA LEU A 228 -13.34 -12.16 -10.42
C LEU A 228 -14.27 -13.30 -10.86
N LEU A 229 -14.41 -14.35 -10.04
CA LEU A 229 -15.32 -15.46 -10.31
C LEU A 229 -16.78 -15.02 -10.31
N LEU A 230 -17.17 -14.12 -9.41
CA LEU A 230 -18.52 -13.55 -9.36
C LEU A 230 -18.82 -12.72 -10.61
N VAL A 231 -17.87 -11.88 -11.04
CA VAL A 231 -18.01 -11.09 -12.28
C VAL A 231 -18.08 -12.01 -13.50
N ALA A 232 -17.23 -13.04 -13.58
CA ALA A 232 -17.29 -14.02 -14.65
C ALA A 232 -18.64 -14.75 -14.68
N LEU A 233 -19.18 -15.15 -13.52
CA LEU A 233 -20.48 -15.79 -13.40
C LEU A 233 -21.60 -14.88 -13.94
N LEU A 234 -21.60 -13.59 -13.56
CA LEU A 234 -22.57 -12.60 -14.02
C LEU A 234 -22.45 -12.37 -15.54
N ALA A 235 -21.21 -12.27 -16.06
CA ALA A 235 -20.94 -12.12 -17.48
C ALA A 235 -21.39 -13.35 -18.29
N CYS A 236 -21.25 -14.58 -17.75
CA CYS A 236 -21.74 -15.81 -18.36
C CYS A 236 -23.26 -15.93 -18.33
N TRP A 237 -23.92 -15.38 -17.31
CA TRP A 237 -25.35 -15.57 -17.10
C TRP A 237 -26.21 -14.87 -18.17
N ILE A 238 -25.79 -13.69 -18.64
CA ILE A 238 -26.49 -12.91 -19.67
C ILE A 238 -26.62 -13.68 -21.01
N PRO A 239 -25.53 -14.15 -21.65
CA PRO A 239 -25.61 -14.88 -22.92
C PRO A 239 -26.26 -16.26 -22.74
N ALA A 240 -26.04 -16.94 -21.61
CA ALA A 240 -26.71 -18.21 -21.32
C ALA A 240 -28.23 -18.02 -21.24
N ARG A 241 -28.71 -16.97 -20.57
CA ARG A 241 -30.15 -16.66 -20.46
C ARG A 241 -30.73 -16.25 -21.82
N ARG A 242 -29.98 -15.53 -22.65
CA ARG A 242 -30.36 -15.26 -24.05
C ARG A 242 -30.52 -16.54 -24.86
N ALA A 243 -29.60 -17.50 -24.75
CA ALA A 243 -29.68 -18.79 -25.45
C ALA A 243 -30.98 -19.55 -25.15
N THR A 244 -31.44 -19.52 -23.89
CA THR A 244 -32.68 -20.19 -23.47
C THR A 244 -33.98 -19.50 -23.88
N LYS A 245 -33.89 -18.24 -24.35
CA LYS A 245 -35.03 -17.43 -24.81
C LYS A 245 -35.17 -17.40 -26.33
N VAL A 246 -34.22 -17.95 -27.08
CA VAL A 246 -34.36 -18.07 -28.54
C VAL A 246 -35.46 -19.09 -28.83
N ASP A 247 -36.49 -18.67 -29.56
CA ASP A 247 -37.63 -19.51 -29.89
C ASP A 247 -37.20 -20.61 -30.86
N PRO A 248 -37.36 -21.91 -30.50
CA PRO A 248 -36.89 -23.02 -31.33
C PRO A 248 -37.59 -23.09 -32.69
N LEU A 249 -38.78 -22.50 -32.82
CA LEU A 249 -39.56 -22.44 -34.06
C LEU A 249 -38.97 -21.49 -35.11
N ILE A 250 -38.21 -20.46 -34.72
CA ILE A 250 -37.59 -19.52 -35.68
C ILE A 250 -36.34 -20.15 -36.33
N VAL A 251 -35.65 -21.04 -35.63
CA VAL A 251 -34.39 -21.65 -36.11
C VAL A 251 -34.64 -22.71 -37.19
N LEU A 252 -35.83 -23.33 -37.22
CA LEU A 252 -36.22 -24.36 -38.20
C LEU A 252 -36.86 -23.81 -39.48
N CYS A 253 -37.22 -22.52 -39.53
CA CYS A 253 -37.87 -21.89 -40.69
C CYS A 253 -36.91 -21.07 -41.58
N CYS A 254 -35.61 -21.07 -41.28
CA CYS A 254 -34.59 -20.51 -42.16
C CYS A 254 -33.79 -21.65 -42.80
N GLU A 255 -34.46 -22.44 -43.64
CA GLU A 255 -33.87 -23.22 -44.74
C GLU A 255 -34.62 -22.87 -46.03
#